data_AF-A0A9D4HI96-F1
#
_entry.id   AF-A0A9D4HI96-F1
#
_cell.length_a   1.000
_cell.length_b   1.000
_cell.length_c   1.000
_cell.angle_alpha   90.00
_cell.angle_beta   90.00
_cell.angle_gamma   90.00
#
_symmetry.space_group_name_H-M   'P 1'
#
loop_
_entity.id
_entity.type
_entity.pdbx_description
1 polymer ?
#
loop_
_entity_poly.entity_id
_entity_poly.type
_entity_poly.pdbx_seq_one_letter_code
_entity_poly.pdbx_strand_id
1 'polypeptide(L)'
;MDRFDQKKITKNLAAINKTIEKDVLEITIRLHAEKVLSDKAKSEVENADPKKGQLRCGLLVNHLLRSGPDTYGAFVKVLRERKFIKLIDAMENSVQKGPCIINTNEREQTFVISQHKKSAKFNVRAIEEDDSDENGTNGLLTTRAIRSSKRPTFDSMLTFVSRVE
;
A
#
# COMPACT_ATOMS: atom_id res chain seq x y z
N MET A 1 -8.10 -12.18 -3.33
CA MET A 1 -7.24 -11.06 -2.92
C MET A 1 -8.09 -10.15 -2.04
N ASP A 2 -7.52 -9.57 -0.99
CA ASP A 2 -8.29 -8.63 -0.16
C ASP A 2 -8.53 -7.30 -0.88
N ARG A 3 -9.41 -6.45 -0.33
CA ARG A 3 -9.74 -5.14 -0.92
C ARG A 3 -8.56 -4.18 -0.91
N PHE A 4 -7.62 -4.32 0.02
CA PHE A 4 -6.49 -3.42 0.19
C PHE A 4 -5.45 -3.65 -0.91
N ASP A 5 -5.12 -4.91 -1.16
CA ASP A 5 -4.21 -5.35 -2.21
C ASP A 5 -4.81 -5.13 -3.60
N GLN A 6 -6.11 -5.40 -3.79
CA GLN A 6 -6.81 -5.02 -5.02
C GLN A 6 -6.68 -3.51 -5.28
N LYS A 7 -6.79 -2.68 -4.24
CA LYS A 7 -6.64 -1.22 -4.36
C LYS A 7 -5.21 -0.82 -4.73
N LYS A 8 -4.18 -1.49 -4.21
CA LYS A 8 -2.77 -1.27 -4.63
C LYS A 8 -2.58 -1.56 -6.12
N ILE A 9 -3.12 -2.68 -6.60
CA ILE A 9 -3.03 -3.05 -8.02
C ILE A 9 -3.78 -2.05 -8.89
N THR A 10 -5.06 -1.80 -8.61
CA THR A 10 -5.91 -0.92 -9.42
C THR A 10 -5.37 0.51 -9.48
N LYS A 11 -4.82 1.03 -8.37
CA LYS A 11 -4.22 2.38 -8.34
C LYS A 11 -2.96 2.50 -9.18
N ASN A 12 -2.20 1.42 -9.35
CA ASN A 12 -0.96 1.40 -10.11
C ASN A 12 -1.11 0.72 -11.48
N LEU A 13 -2.34 0.46 -11.95
CA LEU A 13 -2.63 -0.30 -13.16
C LEU A 13 -1.85 0.20 -14.39
N ALA A 14 -1.81 1.51 -14.62
CA ALA A 14 -1.09 2.09 -15.76
C ALA A 14 0.43 1.87 -15.65
N ALA A 15 1.00 1.98 -14.45
CA ALA A 15 2.41 1.74 -14.20
C ALA A 15 2.77 0.26 -14.34
N ILE A 16 1.92 -0.64 -13.82
CA ILE A 16 2.03 -2.09 -14.00
C ILE A 16 2.03 -2.40 -15.49
N ASN A 17 0.97 -2.00 -16.21
CA ASN A 17 0.82 -2.25 -17.65
C ASN A 17 2.03 -1.81 -18.46
N LYS A 18 2.53 -0.59 -18.24
CA LYS A 18 3.69 -0.08 -18.96
C LYS A 18 5.00 -0.80 -18.61
N THR A 19 5.17 -1.19 -17.35
CA THR A 19 6.44 -1.76 -16.87
C THR A 19 6.59 -3.22 -17.27
N ILE A 20 5.51 -4.00 -17.14
CA ILE A 20 5.56 -5.44 -17.37
C ILE A 20 5.14 -5.86 -18.77
N GLU A 21 4.76 -4.91 -19.64
CA GLU A 21 4.26 -5.18 -21.00
C GLU A 21 5.14 -6.17 -21.79
N LYS A 22 6.46 -5.99 -21.71
CA LYS A 22 7.44 -6.81 -22.45
C LYS A 22 7.65 -8.19 -21.83
N ASP A 23 7.43 -8.29 -20.52
CA ASP A 23 7.70 -9.50 -19.72
C ASP A 23 6.42 -10.25 -19.33
N VAL A 24 5.25 -9.80 -19.82
CA VAL A 24 3.93 -10.26 -19.38
C VAL A 24 3.75 -11.77 -19.52
N LEU A 25 4.24 -12.37 -20.61
CA LEU A 25 4.15 -13.82 -20.83
C LEU A 25 4.98 -14.58 -19.81
N GLU A 26 6.21 -14.14 -19.57
CA GLU A 26 7.12 -14.82 -18.66
C GLU A 26 6.67 -14.69 -17.19
N ILE A 27 6.06 -13.54 -16.85
CA ILE A 27 5.39 -13.33 -15.57
C ILE A 27 4.17 -14.26 -15.44
N THR A 28 3.35 -14.37 -16.50
CA THR A 28 2.17 -15.26 -16.53
C THR A 28 2.56 -16.72 -16.31
N ILE A 29 3.62 -17.19 -16.98
CA ILE A 29 4.13 -18.56 -16.82
C ILE A 29 4.58 -18.81 -15.38
N ARG A 30 5.29 -17.87 -14.75
CA ARG A 30 5.71 -18.02 -13.35
C ARG A 30 4.53 -18.01 -12.38
N LEU A 31 3.56 -17.12 -12.56
CA LEU A 31 2.38 -17.07 -11.71
C LEU A 31 1.52 -18.34 -11.83
N HIS A 32 1.49 -18.94 -13.02
CA HIS A 32 0.88 -20.25 -13.22
C HIS A 32 1.65 -21.37 -12.50
N ALA A 33 2.99 -21.38 -12.59
CA ALA A 33 3.83 -22.33 -11.86
C ALA A 33 3.67 -22.22 -10.34
N GLU A 34 3.43 -21.01 -9.82
CA GLU A 34 3.09 -20.76 -8.41
C GLU A 34 1.62 -21.06 -8.06
N LYS A 35 0.84 -21.63 -8.99
CA LYS A 35 -0.59 -21.98 -8.84
C LYS A 35 -1.50 -20.78 -8.54
N VAL A 36 -1.07 -19.58 -8.90
CA VAL A 36 -1.84 -18.33 -8.73
C VAL A 36 -2.85 -18.14 -9.86
N LEU A 37 -2.46 -18.54 -11.07
CA LEU A 37 -3.30 -18.52 -12.26
C LEU A 37 -3.78 -19.92 -12.59
N SER A 38 -5.02 -20.04 -13.04
CA SER A 38 -5.54 -21.27 -13.63
C SER A 38 -4.99 -21.48 -15.04
N ASP A 39 -5.04 -22.72 -15.54
CA ASP A 39 -4.69 -23.05 -16.94
C ASP A 39 -5.47 -22.16 -17.91
N LYS A 40 -6.78 -21.98 -17.65
CA LYS A 40 -7.65 -21.11 -18.44
C LYS A 40 -7.13 -19.67 -18.48
N ALA A 41 -6.78 -19.08 -17.33
CA ALA A 41 -6.27 -17.71 -17.26
C ALA A 41 -4.94 -17.56 -18.00
N LYS A 42 -4.03 -18.54 -17.86
CA LYS A 42 -2.77 -18.56 -18.60
C LYS A 42 -3.02 -18.59 -20.12
N SER A 43 -3.86 -19.51 -20.58
CA SER A 43 -4.19 -19.63 -22.00
C SER A 43 -4.86 -18.38 -22.57
N GLU A 44 -5.73 -17.72 -21.82
CA GLU A 44 -6.36 -16.45 -22.25
C GLU A 44 -5.32 -15.34 -22.46
N VAL A 45 -4.32 -15.24 -21.57
CA VAL A 45 -3.25 -14.24 -21.69
C VAL A 45 -2.27 -14.58 -22.82
N GLU A 46 -1.91 -15.86 -22.99
CA GLU A 46 -0.99 -16.32 -24.04
C GLU A 46 -1.60 -16.15 -25.44
N ASN A 47 -2.88 -16.49 -25.59
CA ASN A 47 -3.59 -16.44 -26.87
C ASN A 47 -4.08 -15.03 -27.25
N ALA A 48 -4.04 -14.08 -26.33
CA ALA A 48 -4.35 -12.69 -26.65
C ALA A 48 -3.34 -12.12 -27.66
N ASP A 49 -3.81 -11.19 -28.50
CA ASP A 49 -3.10 -10.64 -29.66
C ASP A 49 -1.62 -10.31 -29.34
N PRO A 50 -0.65 -10.95 -30.03
CA PRO A 50 0.78 -10.72 -29.81
C PRO A 50 1.22 -9.28 -30.01
N LYS A 51 0.49 -8.51 -30.84
CA LYS A 51 0.81 -7.10 -31.12
C LYS A 51 0.29 -6.16 -30.04
N LYS A 52 -0.45 -6.66 -29.04
CA LYS A 52 -1.08 -5.87 -27.98
C LYS A 52 -0.61 -6.33 -26.60
N GLY A 53 0.66 -6.06 -26.27
CA GLY A 53 1.21 -6.36 -24.94
C GLY A 53 0.39 -5.74 -23.80
N GLN A 54 -0.14 -4.53 -23.99
CA GLN A 54 -1.07 -3.90 -23.06
C GLN A 54 -2.35 -4.71 -22.83
N LEU A 55 -2.91 -5.35 -23.86
CA LEU A 55 -4.11 -6.17 -23.73
C LEU A 55 -3.82 -7.41 -22.87
N ARG A 56 -2.69 -8.08 -23.13
CA ARG A 56 -2.22 -9.21 -22.31
C ARG A 56 -2.04 -8.83 -20.85
N CYS A 57 -1.44 -7.67 -20.60
CA CYS A 57 -1.24 -7.19 -19.25
C CYS A 57 -2.57 -6.85 -18.55
N GLY A 58 -3.51 -6.23 -19.27
CA GLY A 58 -4.85 -5.98 -18.75
C GLY A 58 -5.59 -7.26 -18.38
N LEU A 59 -5.50 -8.31 -19.21
CA LEU A 59 -6.07 -9.63 -18.92
C LEU A 59 -5.42 -10.26 -17.69
N LEU A 60 -4.09 -10.28 -17.64
CA LEU A 60 -3.34 -10.80 -16.49
C LEU A 60 -3.78 -10.11 -15.19
N VAL A 61 -3.82 -8.78 -15.17
CA VAL A 61 -4.23 -8.03 -13.98
C VAL A 61 -5.68 -8.30 -13.61
N ASN A 62 -6.58 -8.42 -14.58
CA ASN A 62 -7.98 -8.77 -14.32
C ASN A 62 -8.12 -10.17 -13.68
N HIS A 63 -7.30 -11.14 -14.10
CA HIS A 63 -7.26 -12.44 -13.45
C HIS A 63 -6.73 -12.34 -12.02
N LEU A 64 -5.63 -11.61 -11.79
CA LEU A 64 -5.06 -11.43 -10.45
C LEU A 64 -6.06 -10.80 -9.48
N LEU A 65 -6.82 -9.79 -9.91
CA LEU A 65 -7.83 -9.14 -9.05
C LEU A 65 -8.95 -10.09 -8.62
N ARG A 66 -9.24 -11.13 -9.41
CA ARG A 66 -10.27 -12.14 -9.15
C ARG A 66 -9.75 -13.39 -8.45
N SER A 67 -8.43 -13.56 -8.35
CA SER A 67 -7.80 -14.72 -7.72
C SER A 67 -7.81 -14.66 -6.18
N GLY A 68 -7.39 -15.74 -5.53
CA GLY A 68 -7.43 -15.96 -4.07
C GLY A 68 -6.59 -14.98 -3.22
N PRO A 69 -6.62 -15.08 -1.89
CA PRO A 69 -5.95 -14.14 -0.97
C PRO A 69 -4.43 -14.05 -1.20
N ASP A 70 -3.77 -15.16 -1.50
CA ASP A 70 -2.29 -15.21 -1.63
C ASP A 70 -1.74 -14.63 -2.94
N THR A 71 -2.63 -14.26 -3.86
CA THR A 71 -2.29 -13.80 -5.22
C THR A 71 -1.38 -12.57 -5.20
N TYR A 72 -1.64 -11.61 -4.30
CA TYR A 72 -0.86 -10.37 -4.26
C TYR A 72 0.59 -10.63 -3.86
N GLY A 73 0.80 -11.43 -2.81
CA GLY A 73 2.14 -11.79 -2.34
C GLY A 73 2.94 -12.53 -3.40
N ALA A 74 2.31 -13.51 -4.07
CA ALA A 74 2.93 -14.23 -5.18
C ALA A 74 3.25 -13.32 -6.37
N PHE A 75 2.35 -12.38 -6.71
CA PHE A 75 2.62 -11.38 -7.74
C PHE A 75 3.83 -10.49 -7.39
N VAL A 76 3.89 -9.96 -6.17
CA VAL A 76 5.03 -9.16 -5.71
C VAL A 76 6.33 -9.98 -5.70
N LYS A 77 6.27 -11.26 -5.31
CA LYS A 77 7.42 -12.18 -5.34
C LYS A 77 7.96 -12.35 -6.76
N VAL A 78 7.09 -12.64 -7.74
CA VAL A 78 7.49 -12.76 -9.16
C VAL A 78 8.09 -11.45 -9.68
N LEU A 79 7.50 -10.29 -9.32
CA LEU A 79 8.05 -8.98 -9.68
C LEU A 79 9.44 -8.74 -9.06
N ARG A 80 9.68 -9.24 -7.84
CA ARG A 80 10.95 -9.09 -7.12
C ARG A 80 12.04 -9.92 -7.74
N GLU A 81 11.76 -11.17 -8.09
CA GLU A 81 12.68 -12.06 -8.82
C GLU A 81 13.11 -11.46 -10.17
N ARG A 82 12.20 -10.71 -10.81
CA ARG A 82 12.43 -9.98 -12.06
C ARG A 82 13.10 -8.62 -11.89
N LYS A 83 13.41 -8.22 -10.66
CA LYS A 83 14.03 -6.93 -10.32
C LYS A 83 13.17 -5.71 -10.70
N PHE A 84 11.83 -5.81 -10.70
CA PHE A 84 10.92 -4.68 -10.85
C PHE A 84 10.75 -3.88 -9.54
N ILE A 85 11.87 -3.56 -8.87
CA ILE A 85 11.90 -2.98 -7.51
C ILE A 85 11.11 -1.65 -7.47
N LYS A 86 11.33 -0.76 -8.45
CA LYS A 86 10.63 0.53 -8.53
C LYS A 86 9.11 0.39 -8.64
N LEU A 87 8.62 -0.65 -9.29
CA LEU A 87 7.19 -0.91 -9.42
C LEU A 87 6.61 -1.40 -8.09
N ILE A 88 7.32 -2.29 -7.41
CA ILE A 88 6.95 -2.79 -6.08
C ILE A 88 6.88 -1.62 -5.09
N ASP A 89 7.92 -0.79 -5.05
CA ASP A 89 7.96 0.40 -4.19
C ASP A 89 6.77 1.32 -4.46
N ALA A 90 6.44 1.56 -5.73
CA ALA A 90 5.28 2.36 -6.09
C ALA A 90 3.97 1.72 -5.61
N MET A 91 3.82 0.41 -5.76
CA MET A 91 2.63 -0.33 -5.32
C MET A 91 2.45 -0.29 -3.80
N GLU A 92 3.50 -0.56 -3.04
CA GLU A 92 3.48 -0.58 -1.57
C GLU A 92 3.24 0.81 -0.99
N ASN A 93 3.93 1.84 -1.50
CA ASN A 93 3.77 3.22 -1.04
C ASN A 93 2.47 3.89 -1.50
N SER A 94 1.74 3.28 -2.44
CA SER A 94 0.54 3.89 -3.00
C SER A 94 -0.62 3.98 -2.01
N VAL A 95 -0.67 3.15 -0.97
CA VAL A 95 -1.81 3.12 -0.03
C VAL A 95 -1.47 3.76 1.33
N GLN A 96 -0.20 4.07 1.58
CA GLN A 96 0.28 4.76 2.78
C GLN A 96 0.02 6.28 2.68
N LYS A 97 -1.26 6.64 2.55
CA LYS A 97 -1.78 8.00 2.78
C LYS A 97 -2.75 8.03 3.96
N GLY A 98 -2.76 6.96 4.76
CA GLY A 98 -3.42 6.95 6.07
C GLY A 98 -2.53 7.64 7.11
N PRO A 99 -3.11 8.05 8.25
CA PRO A 99 -2.31 8.54 9.36
C PRO A 99 -1.32 7.46 9.82
N CYS A 100 -0.12 7.88 10.22
CA CYS A 100 0.84 7.00 10.88
C CYS A 100 0.38 6.81 12.32
N ILE A 101 0.15 5.55 12.72
CA ILE A 101 -0.22 5.19 14.08
C ILE A 101 1.05 4.71 14.78
N ILE A 102 1.41 5.33 15.91
CA ILE A 102 2.54 4.92 16.75
C ILE A 102 1.96 4.43 18.07
N ASN A 103 2.18 3.15 18.38
CA ASN A 103 1.89 2.59 19.71
C ASN A 103 3.18 2.61 20.52
N THR A 104 3.15 3.24 21.69
CA THR A 104 4.28 3.21 22.61
C THR A 104 3.95 2.27 23.78
N ASN A 105 4.70 1.17 23.89
CA ASN A 105 4.54 0.18 24.96
C ASN A 105 4.78 0.74 26.38
N GLU A 106 5.38 1.93 26.49
CA GLU A 106 5.73 2.53 27.77
C GLU A 106 4.57 3.23 28.49
N ARG A 107 3.45 3.53 27.80
CA ARG A 107 2.35 4.35 28.36
C ARG A 107 0.93 3.99 27.92
N GLU A 108 0.71 2.88 27.21
CA GLU A 108 -0.64 2.52 26.67
C GLU A 108 -1.30 3.64 25.84
N GLN A 109 -0.49 4.54 25.25
CA GLN A 109 -0.96 5.65 24.43
C GLN A 109 -0.76 5.35 22.95
N THR A 110 -1.83 5.57 22.17
CA THR A 110 -1.84 5.44 20.72
C THR A 110 -1.79 6.83 20.07
N PHE A 111 -0.74 7.15 19.30
CA PHE A 111 -0.64 8.43 18.60
C PHE A 111 -1.06 8.30 17.13
N VAL A 112 -2.03 9.08 16.70
CA VAL A 112 -2.46 9.20 15.30
C VAL A 112 -1.88 10.46 14.68
N ILE A 113 -0.92 10.29 13.77
CA ILE A 113 -0.28 11.38 13.03
C ILE A 113 -0.91 11.48 11.64
N SER A 114 -1.72 12.52 11.41
CA SER A 114 -2.32 12.80 10.10
C SER A 114 -1.65 14.00 9.43
N GLN A 115 -1.19 13.83 8.20
CA GLN A 115 -0.66 14.93 7.38
C GLN A 115 -1.81 15.70 6.71
N HIS A 116 -1.79 17.03 6.83
CA HIS A 116 -2.75 17.86 6.11
C HIS A 116 -2.43 17.85 4.60
N LYS A 117 -3.39 17.48 3.74
CA LYS A 117 -3.15 17.26 2.29
C LYS A 117 -2.56 18.46 1.53
N LYS A 118 -2.74 19.68 2.04
CA LYS A 118 -2.32 20.94 1.39
C LYS A 118 -1.18 21.68 2.11
N SER A 119 -0.67 21.16 3.22
CA SER A 119 0.40 21.84 3.97
C SER A 119 1.36 20.84 4.60
N ALA A 120 2.61 21.23 4.84
CA ALA A 120 3.58 20.41 5.58
C ALA A 120 3.25 20.32 7.09
N LYS A 121 1.99 20.55 7.48
CA LYS A 121 1.50 20.49 8.85
C LYS A 121 0.99 19.09 9.15
N PHE A 122 1.33 18.60 10.34
CA PHE A 122 0.87 17.32 10.87
C PHE A 122 -0.05 17.62 12.05
N ASN A 123 -1.13 16.85 12.15
CA ASN A 123 -1.97 16.79 13.34
C ASN A 123 -1.60 15.49 14.05
N VAL A 124 -1.03 15.61 15.25
CA VAL A 124 -0.80 14.50 16.16
C VAL A 124 -2.00 14.46 17.12
N ARG A 125 -2.66 13.31 17.26
CA ARG A 125 -3.72 13.07 18.24
C ARG A 125 -3.27 11.93 19.14
N ALA A 126 -3.28 12.11 20.46
CA ALA A 126 -3.22 10.99 21.38
C ALA A 126 -4.61 10.35 21.49
N ILE A 127 -4.66 9.03 21.53
CA ILE A 127 -5.82 8.20 21.84
C ILE A 127 -5.39 7.36 23.04
N GLU A 128 -6.05 7.56 24.17
CA GLU A 128 -5.94 6.67 25.32
C GLU A 128 -6.88 5.48 25.06
N GLU A 129 -6.39 4.25 25.24
CA GLU A 129 -7.24 3.06 25.27
C GLU A 129 -7.90 2.99 26.67
N ASP A 130 -9.23 2.99 26.70
CA ASP A 130 -10.16 3.04 27.85
C ASP A 130 -10.28 4.42 28.54
N ASP A 131 -11.47 5.01 28.72
CA ASP A 131 -12.68 4.41 29.25
C ASP A 131 -14.01 4.86 28.62
N SER A 132 -15.00 4.02 28.89
CA SER A 132 -16.38 4.02 28.44
C SER A 132 -17.22 5.18 28.99
N ASP A 133 -16.99 6.41 28.54
CA ASP A 133 -17.90 7.51 28.88
C ASP A 133 -18.95 7.73 27.77
N GLU A 134 -20.20 7.38 28.07
CA GLU A 134 -21.41 7.61 27.25
C GLU A 134 -21.65 9.08 26.85
N ASN A 135 -20.76 10.00 27.25
CA ASN A 135 -20.84 11.44 27.00
C ASN A 135 -19.79 12.00 26.04
N GLY A 136 -19.17 11.18 25.18
CA GLY A 136 -18.64 11.58 23.87
C GLY A 136 -17.75 12.84 23.82
N THR A 137 -17.13 13.21 24.93
CA THR A 137 -16.23 14.37 25.04
C THR A 137 -14.82 13.81 25.00
N ASN A 138 -14.44 13.32 23.82
CA ASN A 138 -13.07 12.92 23.51
C ASN A 138 -12.10 13.95 24.10
N GLY A 139 -11.30 13.52 25.07
CA GLY A 139 -10.31 14.33 25.76
C GLY A 139 -9.46 15.10 24.75
N LEU A 140 -9.74 16.39 24.62
CA LEU A 140 -9.06 17.26 23.67
C LEU A 140 -7.72 17.68 24.26
N LEU A 141 -6.74 16.77 24.28
CA LEU A 141 -5.36 17.11 24.61
C LEU A 141 -4.77 17.92 23.45
N THR A 142 -4.75 19.24 23.67
CA THR A 142 -4.09 20.32 22.91
C THR A 142 -3.44 19.95 21.57
N THR A 143 -4.09 20.31 20.48
CA THR A 143 -3.48 20.36 19.14
C THR A 143 -2.37 21.42 19.08
N ARG A 144 -1.08 21.04 19.10
CA ARG A 144 0.02 21.92 18.67
C ARG A 144 0.41 21.63 17.23
N ALA A 145 0.07 22.54 16.33
CA ALA A 145 0.44 22.46 14.92
C ALA A 145 1.94 22.74 14.74
N ILE A 146 2.72 21.73 14.34
CA ILE A 146 4.13 21.91 14.00
C ILE A 146 4.22 22.57 12.61
N ARG A 147 4.83 23.77 12.54
CA ARG A 147 5.27 24.38 11.28
C ARG A 147 6.74 24.03 11.08
N SER A 148 7.03 23.00 10.28
CA SER A 148 8.39 22.76 9.77
C SER A 148 8.50 23.22 8.31
N SER A 149 9.56 23.95 7.98
CA SER A 149 9.90 24.36 6.61
C SER A 149 10.53 23.23 5.79
N LYS A 150 10.89 22.11 6.43
CA LYS A 150 11.42 20.90 5.79
C LYS A 150 10.46 19.73 6.01
N ARG A 151 10.40 18.79 5.06
CA ARG A 151 9.65 17.54 5.24
C ARG A 151 10.17 16.85 6.53
N PRO A 152 9.33 16.59 7.53
CA PRO A 152 9.80 15.91 8.74
C PRO A 152 10.17 14.47 8.41
N THR A 153 11.26 14.01 9.01
CA THR A 153 11.70 12.62 9.01
C THR A 153 11.08 11.88 10.19
N PHE A 154 11.06 10.54 10.14
CA PHE A 154 10.60 9.70 11.25
C PHE A 154 11.31 10.04 12.56
N ASP A 155 12.63 10.24 12.52
CA ASP A 155 13.43 10.64 13.69
C ASP A 155 13.01 11.98 14.29
N SER A 156 12.63 12.94 13.44
CA SER A 156 12.12 14.24 13.92
C SER A 156 10.75 14.14 14.60
N MET A 157 9.96 13.11 14.28
CA MET A 157 8.68 12.84 14.94
C MET A 157 8.86 12.12 16.27
N LEU A 158 9.77 11.13 16.35
CA LEU A 158 10.11 10.45 17.61
C LEU A 158 10.71 11.41 18.66
N THR A 159 11.59 12.30 18.22
CA THR A 159 12.22 13.32 19.10
C THR A 159 11.21 14.33 19.66
N PHE A 160 10.04 14.48 19.02
CA PHE A 160 8.97 15.35 19.53
C PHE A 160 8.14 14.64 20.59
N VAL A 161 7.78 13.37 20.36
CA VAL A 161 7.02 12.56 21.33
C VAL A 161 7.79 12.44 22.65
N SER A 162 9.12 12.38 22.61
CA SER A 162 9.96 12.36 23.82
C SER A 162 10.11 13.70 24.56
N ARG A 163 9.62 14.82 24.00
CA ARG A 163 9.69 16.17 24.61
C ARG A 163 8.36 16.68 25.15
N VAL A 164 7.28 15.92 24.99
CA VAL A 164 6.01 16.21 25.63
C VAL A 164 6.05 15.50 26.99
N GLU A 165 6.55 16.21 28.00
CA GLU A 165 6.35 15.85 29.42
C GLU A 165 4.90 16.07 29.83
#